data_AF-A0A183M418-F1
#
_entry.id   AF-A0A183M418-F1
#
_cell.length_a   1.000
_cell.length_b   1.000
_cell.length_c   1.000
_cell.angle_alpha   90.00
_cell.angle_beta   90.00
_cell.angle_gamma   90.00
#
_symmetry.space_group_name_H-M   'P 1'
#
loop_
_entity.id
_entity.type
_entity.pdbx_description
1 polymer ?
#
loop_
_entity_poly.entity_id
_entity_poly.type
_entity_poly.pdbx_seq_one_letter_code
_entity_poly.pdbx_strand_id
1 'polypeptide(L)'
;MSCYAEVPNFIRISSIKSNQFSPNNALLPTSIIHSSCSPKGSLLTESFLDFLEDCLHLSLRSLKAILNNQRGCRRAMEHTPAISLVTFCLLHPNYSTKTLALDMLTALCLIEGGHVKVLQSFDRLRVVMGEGLRFELLLAAFRYHESLDEESYNLYFAVSFPILFLMIFE
;
A
#
# COMPACT_ATOMS: atom_id res chain seq x y z
N MET A 1 10.58 17.94 30.53
CA MET A 1 11.02 17.03 29.44
C MET A 1 10.29 15.71 29.59
N SER A 2 9.19 15.54 28.85
CA SER A 2 8.67 14.25 28.41
C SER A 2 7.57 14.56 27.41
N CYS A 3 7.92 14.63 26.13
CA CYS A 3 6.94 14.77 25.07
C CYS A 3 6.46 13.36 24.71
N TYR A 4 5.44 12.88 25.42
CA TYR A 4 4.60 11.80 24.92
C TYR A 4 3.89 12.34 23.68
N ALA A 5 4.46 12.08 22.50
CA ALA A 5 3.73 12.23 21.26
C ALA A 5 2.68 11.12 21.25
N GLU A 6 1.46 11.45 21.66
CA GLU A 6 0.29 10.60 21.42
C GLU A 6 0.25 10.31 19.92
N VAL A 7 0.47 9.04 19.56
CA VAL A 7 0.31 8.56 18.20
C VAL A 7 -1.15 8.81 17.81
N PRO A 8 -1.43 9.61 16.77
CA PRO A 8 -2.80 9.86 16.36
C PRO A 8 -3.52 8.53 16.12
N ASN A 9 -4.74 8.40 16.64
CA ASN A 9 -5.58 7.21 16.53
C ASN A 9 -5.79 6.70 15.09
N PHE A 10 -5.35 7.43 14.07
CA PHE A 10 -5.38 6.99 12.68
C PHE A 10 -4.56 5.71 12.39
N ILE A 11 -3.53 5.41 13.18
CA ILE A 11 -2.76 4.16 13.02
C ILE A 11 -3.51 2.96 13.64
N ARG A 12 -4.31 3.19 14.69
CA ARG A 12 -5.14 2.17 15.33
C ARG A 12 -6.51 1.99 14.64
N ILE A 13 -6.94 3.00 13.89
CA ILE A 13 -8.21 3.04 13.14
C ILE A 13 -7.92 2.86 11.64
N SER A 14 -7.26 1.76 11.27
CA SER A 14 -7.36 1.24 9.89
C SER A 14 -8.73 0.58 9.63
N SER A 15 -9.63 0.56 10.62
CA SER A 15 -11.08 0.52 10.38
C SER A 15 -11.51 1.85 9.74
N ILE A 16 -11.26 1.96 8.43
CA ILE A 16 -11.78 3.01 7.55
C ILE A 16 -13.24 3.27 7.93
N LYS A 17 -13.54 4.46 8.46
CA LYS A 17 -14.92 4.95 8.55
C LYS A 17 -15.48 4.94 7.13
N SER A 18 -16.36 3.97 6.88
CA SER A 18 -17.03 3.63 5.63
C SER A 18 -18.04 4.67 5.13
N ASN A 19 -17.77 5.97 5.27
CA ASN A 19 -18.73 7.04 4.94
C ASN A 19 -18.24 8.11 3.95
N GLN A 20 -17.28 7.81 3.08
CA GLN A 20 -16.90 8.71 1.97
C GLN A 20 -16.84 8.03 0.60
N PHE A 21 -17.42 6.83 0.45
CA PHE A 21 -17.65 6.24 -0.89
C PHE A 21 -19.10 6.48 -1.30
N SER A 22 -19.32 7.49 -2.14
CA SER A 22 -20.59 7.67 -2.84
C SER A 22 -20.76 6.52 -3.85
N PRO A 23 -21.83 5.70 -3.79
CA PRO A 23 -21.86 4.39 -4.44
C PRO A 23 -22.25 4.40 -5.93
N ASN A 24 -22.34 5.55 -6.62
CA ASN A 24 -23.11 5.58 -7.87
C ASN A 24 -22.36 5.62 -9.20
N ASN A 25 -21.02 5.60 -9.30
CA ASN A 25 -20.36 5.72 -10.63
C ASN A 25 -19.08 4.90 -10.85
N ALA A 26 -19.01 3.65 -10.36
CA ALA A 26 -17.96 2.72 -10.77
C ALA A 26 -18.59 1.49 -11.43
N LEU A 27 -18.78 1.55 -12.74
CA LEU A 27 -19.13 0.40 -13.55
C LEU A 27 -17.92 -0.56 -13.56
N LEU A 28 -17.90 -1.55 -12.67
CA LEU A 28 -16.94 -2.65 -12.73
C LEU A 28 -17.22 -3.49 -14.00
N PRO A 29 -16.19 -3.92 -14.76
CA PRO A 29 -16.39 -4.77 -15.92
C PRO A 29 -17.03 -6.10 -15.49
N THR A 30 -18.08 -6.49 -16.22
CA THR A 30 -19.00 -7.60 -15.96
C THR A 30 -18.37 -9.01 -16.04
N SER A 31 -17.06 -9.13 -16.21
CA SER A 31 -16.37 -10.41 -16.45
C SER A 31 -15.89 -11.14 -15.18
N ILE A 32 -16.10 -10.60 -13.98
CA ILE A 32 -15.78 -11.31 -12.71
C ILE A 32 -17.01 -12.04 -12.14
N ILE A 33 -18.21 -11.81 -12.68
CA ILE A 33 -19.43 -12.48 -12.22
C ILE A 33 -19.65 -13.75 -13.03
N HIS A 34 -18.96 -14.83 -12.68
CA HIS A 34 -19.45 -16.17 -13.00
C HIS A 34 -19.40 -17.06 -11.74
N SER A 35 -20.56 -17.66 -11.47
CA SER A 35 -20.97 -18.53 -10.35
C SER A 35 -21.01 -17.95 -8.92
N SER A 36 -22.21 -17.45 -8.60
CA SER A 36 -22.97 -17.64 -7.35
C SER A 36 -22.40 -17.13 -6.01
N CYS A 37 -22.55 -15.83 -5.76
CA CYS A 37 -23.17 -15.35 -4.52
C CYS A 37 -23.59 -13.88 -4.71
N SER A 38 -24.90 -13.59 -4.68
CA SER A 38 -25.37 -12.20 -4.55
C SER A 38 -25.26 -11.79 -3.09
N PRO A 39 -24.50 -10.75 -2.72
CA PRO A 39 -24.57 -10.21 -1.38
C PRO A 39 -25.85 -9.38 -1.29
N LYS A 40 -26.92 -9.99 -0.80
CA LYS A 40 -28.03 -9.24 -0.22
C LYS A 40 -27.46 -8.51 0.99
N GLY A 41 -27.67 -7.19 1.05
CA GLY A 41 -27.03 -6.30 2.01
C GLY A 41 -26.96 -6.87 3.42
N SER A 42 -25.74 -6.97 3.96
CA SER A 42 -25.47 -7.17 5.38
C SER A 42 -23.99 -6.87 5.64
N LEU A 43 -23.76 -6.19 6.77
CA LEU A 43 -22.52 -6.04 7.54
C LEU A 43 -21.30 -6.81 6.98
N LEU A 44 -20.25 -6.10 6.56
CA LEU A 44 -18.95 -6.70 6.21
C LEU A 44 -18.44 -7.52 7.41
N THR A 45 -18.41 -8.84 7.29
CA THR A 45 -17.88 -9.71 8.33
C THR A 45 -16.35 -9.60 8.36
N GLU A 46 -15.73 -9.64 9.55
CA GLU A 46 -14.26 -9.65 9.73
C GLU A 46 -13.58 -10.65 8.79
N SER A 47 -14.17 -11.84 8.62
CA SER A 47 -13.69 -12.89 7.71
C SER A 47 -13.55 -12.47 6.24
N PHE A 48 -14.38 -11.52 5.77
CA PHE A 48 -14.31 -11.03 4.40
C PHE A 48 -13.21 -9.98 4.24
N LEU A 49 -12.94 -9.19 5.28
CA LEU A 49 -11.84 -8.23 5.27
C LEU A 49 -10.50 -8.97 5.26
N ASP A 50 -10.33 -9.99 6.10
CA ASP A 50 -9.15 -10.85 6.10
C ASP A 50 -8.90 -11.47 4.72
N PHE A 51 -9.96 -11.97 4.07
CA PHE A 51 -9.87 -12.52 2.72
C PHE A 51 -9.43 -11.48 1.68
N LEU A 52 -9.92 -10.23 1.78
CA LEU A 52 -9.50 -9.15 0.88
C LEU A 52 -8.04 -8.75 1.10
N GLU A 53 -7.57 -8.74 2.35
CA GLU A 53 -6.16 -8.51 2.69
C GLU A 53 -5.25 -9.57 2.06
N ASP A 54 -5.63 -10.84 2.14
CA ASP A 54 -4.91 -11.96 1.51
C ASP A 54 -4.91 -11.84 -0.03
N CYS A 55 -6.06 -11.49 -0.62
CA CYS A 55 -6.17 -11.25 -2.06
C CYS A 55 -5.26 -10.12 -2.52
N LEU A 56 -5.13 -9.05 -1.72
CA LEU A 56 -4.26 -7.93 -2.02
C LEU A 56 -2.78 -8.37 -1.99
N HIS A 57 -2.38 -9.15 -0.98
CA HIS A 57 -1.02 -9.69 -0.92
C HIS A 57 -0.70 -10.56 -2.14
N LEU A 58 -1.63 -11.45 -2.53
CA LEU A 58 -1.47 -12.29 -3.72
C LEU A 58 -1.39 -11.47 -5.01
N SER A 59 -2.23 -10.45 -5.14
CA SER A 59 -2.24 -9.52 -6.28
C SER A 59 -0.92 -8.76 -6.39
N LEU A 60 -0.31 -8.41 -5.27
CA LEU A 60 1.00 -7.76 -5.25
C LEU A 60 2.12 -8.72 -5.69
N ARG A 61 2.07 -9.99 -5.27
CA ARG A 61 3.01 -11.03 -5.75
C ARG A 61 2.91 -11.26 -7.26
N SER A 62 1.69 -11.29 -7.80
CA SER A 62 1.49 -11.46 -9.25
C SER A 62 1.98 -10.23 -10.02
N LEU A 63 1.73 -9.02 -9.50
CA LEU A 63 2.28 -7.79 -10.09
C LEU A 63 3.81 -7.78 -10.05
N LYS A 64 4.46 -8.25 -8.97
CA LYS A 64 5.92 -8.40 -8.91
C LYS A 64 6.45 -9.31 -10.01
N ALA A 65 5.76 -10.42 -10.30
CA ALA A 65 6.15 -11.30 -11.41
C ALA A 65 6.04 -10.59 -12.78
N ILE A 66 5.03 -9.75 -12.99
CA ILE A 66 4.88 -8.93 -14.20
C ILE A 66 6.01 -7.89 -14.31
N LEU A 67 6.35 -7.20 -13.21
CA LEU A 67 7.44 -6.23 -13.19
C LEU A 67 8.81 -6.87 -13.40
N ASN A 68 8.98 -8.15 -13.06
CA ASN A 68 10.20 -8.89 -13.34
C ASN A 68 10.34 -9.29 -14.82
N ASN A 69 9.34 -9.01 -15.67
CA ASN A 69 9.43 -9.14 -17.11
C ASN A 69 9.71 -7.78 -17.75
N GLN A 70 10.73 -7.67 -18.61
CA GLN A 70 11.10 -6.39 -19.24
C GLN A 70 9.94 -5.68 -19.96
N ARG A 71 9.10 -6.44 -20.69
CA ARG A 71 7.93 -5.86 -21.40
C ARG A 71 6.82 -5.48 -20.42
N GLY A 72 6.58 -6.31 -19.40
CA GLY A 72 5.61 -6.05 -18.33
C GLY A 72 5.97 -4.80 -17.54
N CYS A 73 7.23 -4.69 -17.14
CA CYS A 73 7.78 -3.53 -16.44
C CYS A 73 7.63 -2.24 -17.25
N ARG A 74 8.03 -2.26 -18.54
CA ARG A 74 7.87 -1.10 -19.43
C ARG A 74 6.42 -0.61 -19.49
N ARG A 75 5.48 -1.53 -19.68
CA ARG A 75 4.04 -1.19 -19.71
C ARG A 75 3.53 -0.67 -18.36
N ALA A 76 3.98 -1.24 -17.26
CA ALA A 76 3.62 -0.76 -15.93
C ALA A 76 4.15 0.66 -15.68
N MET A 77 5.36 0.98 -16.17
CA MET A 77 5.97 2.31 -16.09
C MET A 77 5.23 3.34 -16.94
N GLU A 78 4.64 2.94 -18.06
CA GLU A 78 3.75 3.78 -18.88
C GLU A 78 2.38 4.02 -18.20
N HIS A 79 1.95 3.11 -17.31
CA HIS A 79 0.66 3.16 -16.64
C HIS A 79 0.77 3.69 -15.19
N THR A 80 0.73 5.02 -15.02
CA THR A 80 0.84 5.72 -13.72
C THR A 80 -0.01 5.14 -12.57
N PRO A 81 -1.26 4.68 -12.78
CA PRO A 81 -2.05 4.09 -11.70
C PRO A 81 -1.45 2.79 -11.11
N ALA A 82 -0.63 2.05 -11.86
CA ALA A 82 -0.01 0.82 -11.37
C ALA A 82 0.97 1.09 -10.22
N ILE A 83 1.83 2.09 -10.38
CA ILE A 83 2.80 2.50 -9.35
C ILE A 83 2.08 3.09 -8.14
N SER A 84 1.01 3.85 -8.40
CA SER A 84 0.12 4.34 -7.34
C SER A 84 -0.43 3.18 -6.52
N LEU A 85 -0.99 2.15 -7.15
CA LEU A 85 -1.55 1.00 -6.44
C LEU A 85 -0.51 0.30 -5.54
N VAL A 86 0.72 0.07 -6.04
CA VAL A 86 1.82 -0.46 -5.21
C VAL A 86 2.10 0.44 -4.01
N THR A 87 2.06 1.76 -4.20
CA THR A 87 2.25 2.74 -3.11
C THR A 87 1.13 2.64 -2.07
N PHE A 88 -0.14 2.50 -2.48
CA PHE A 88 -1.26 2.32 -1.54
C PHE A 88 -1.18 0.98 -0.77
N CYS A 89 -0.53 -0.06 -1.31
CA CYS A 89 -0.30 -1.31 -0.58
C CYS A 89 0.58 -1.12 0.67
N LEU A 90 1.30 0.00 0.81
CA LEU A 90 2.03 0.35 2.04
C LEU A 90 1.10 0.63 3.24
N LEU A 91 -0.20 0.82 3.01
CA LEU A 91 -1.19 1.01 4.07
C LEU A 91 -1.69 -0.31 4.67
N HIS A 92 -1.38 -1.45 4.04
CA HIS A 92 -1.81 -2.77 4.51
C HIS A 92 -1.28 -3.10 5.91
N PRO A 93 -2.05 -3.70 6.84
CA PRO A 93 -1.59 -3.93 8.21
C PRO A 93 -0.41 -4.92 8.29
N ASN A 94 -0.40 -5.96 7.45
CA ASN A 94 0.68 -6.94 7.41
C ASN A 94 2.01 -6.36 6.86
N TYR A 95 3.07 -6.40 7.67
CA TYR A 95 4.42 -5.95 7.29
C TYR A 95 5.00 -6.70 6.09
N SER A 96 4.67 -7.97 5.88
CA SER A 96 5.12 -8.72 4.70
C SER A 96 4.59 -8.13 3.39
N THR A 97 3.35 -7.63 3.40
CA THR A 97 2.78 -6.89 2.25
C THR A 97 3.49 -5.56 2.07
N LYS A 98 3.73 -4.82 3.17
CA LYS A 98 4.45 -3.54 3.11
C LYS A 98 5.87 -3.74 2.55
N THR A 99 6.62 -4.72 3.04
CA THR A 99 7.96 -5.08 2.55
C THR A 99 7.94 -5.39 1.06
N LEU A 100 6.97 -6.19 0.60
CA LEU A 100 6.85 -6.52 -0.82
C LEU A 100 6.61 -5.27 -1.68
N ALA A 101 5.78 -4.34 -1.21
CA ALA A 101 5.55 -3.06 -1.87
C ALA A 101 6.80 -2.16 -1.86
N LEU A 102 7.51 -2.07 -0.74
CA LEU A 102 8.77 -1.33 -0.61
C LEU A 102 9.85 -1.85 -1.58
N ASP A 103 10.00 -3.18 -1.68
CA ASP A 103 10.93 -3.81 -2.61
C ASP A 103 10.59 -3.45 -4.06
N MET A 104 9.30 -3.46 -4.43
CA MET A 104 8.85 -3.10 -5.77
C MET A 104 9.11 -1.62 -6.06
N LEU A 105 8.79 -0.72 -5.13
CA LEU A 105 9.02 0.72 -5.30
C LEU A 105 10.51 1.04 -5.42
N THR A 106 11.35 0.39 -4.60
CA THR A 106 12.82 0.50 -4.68
C THR A 106 13.32 0.10 -6.06
N ALA A 107 12.87 -1.05 -6.58
CA ALA A 107 13.26 -1.51 -7.91
C ALA A 107 12.77 -0.56 -9.02
N LEU A 108 11.58 0.04 -8.85
CA LEU A 108 11.06 1.03 -9.80
C LEU A 108 11.87 2.34 -9.77
N CYS A 109 12.37 2.78 -8.61
CA CYS A 109 13.25 3.96 -8.51
C CYS A 109 14.54 3.81 -9.33
N LEU A 110 15.06 2.58 -9.46
CA LEU A 110 16.28 2.28 -10.22
C LEU A 110 16.08 2.34 -11.74
N ILE A 111 14.84 2.37 -12.23
CA ILE A 111 14.54 2.47 -13.66
C ILE A 111 14.61 3.93 -14.08
N GLU A 112 15.11 4.18 -15.30
CA GLU A 112 15.14 5.52 -15.90
C GLU A 112 13.75 6.19 -15.84
N GLY A 113 13.70 7.39 -15.23
CA GLY A 113 12.46 8.15 -15.02
C GLY A 113 11.48 7.55 -13.99
N GLY A 114 11.84 6.44 -13.34
CA GLY A 114 11.01 5.76 -12.35
C GLY A 114 10.91 6.49 -11.03
N HIS A 115 12.02 7.09 -10.57
CA HIS A 115 12.07 7.93 -9.38
C HIS A 115 10.98 9.00 -9.33
N VAL A 116 10.84 9.77 -10.42
CA VAL A 116 9.81 10.82 -10.54
C VAL A 116 8.40 10.24 -10.42
N LYS A 117 8.17 9.05 -10.99
CA LYS A 117 6.86 8.39 -10.94
C LYS A 117 6.53 7.86 -9.54
N VAL A 118 7.53 7.37 -8.80
CA VAL A 118 7.37 6.96 -7.40
C VAL A 118 7.10 8.19 -6.52
N LEU A 119 7.80 9.31 -6.72
CA LEU A 119 7.48 10.54 -6.01
C LEU A 119 6.04 11.03 -6.28
N GLN A 120 5.60 10.97 -7.54
CA GLN A 120 4.23 11.32 -7.92
C GLN A 120 3.19 10.39 -7.30
N SER A 121 3.49 9.10 -7.13
CA SER A 121 2.57 8.17 -6.46
C SER A 121 2.45 8.48 -4.97
N PHE A 122 3.54 8.88 -4.30
CA PHE A 122 3.48 9.37 -2.92
C PHE A 122 2.76 10.72 -2.80
N ASP A 123 2.85 11.61 -3.80
CA ASP A 123 1.99 12.80 -3.84
C ASP A 123 0.51 12.45 -3.94
N ARG A 124 0.17 11.43 -4.75
CA ARG A 124 -1.19 10.93 -4.85
C ARG A 124 -1.65 10.31 -3.52
N LEU A 125 -0.79 9.53 -2.85
CA LEU A 125 -1.10 8.99 -1.53
C LEU A 125 -1.35 10.10 -0.53
N ARG A 126 -0.50 11.14 -0.49
CA ARG A 126 -0.69 12.33 0.35
C ARG A 126 -2.05 12.98 0.15
N VAL A 127 -2.44 13.23 -1.10
CA VAL A 127 -3.73 13.86 -1.41
C VAL A 127 -4.92 12.97 -1.07
N VAL A 128 -4.85 11.68 -1.42
CA VAL A 128 -5.97 10.74 -1.21
C VAL A 128 -6.17 10.41 0.27
N MET A 129 -5.07 10.24 1.01
CA MET A 129 -5.11 9.91 2.44
C MET A 129 -5.16 11.14 3.34
N GLY A 130 -4.96 12.34 2.78
CA GLY A 130 -4.94 13.59 3.53
C GLY A 130 -3.72 13.74 4.43
N GLU A 131 -2.54 13.26 4.01
CA GLU A 131 -1.30 13.52 4.74
C GLU A 131 -0.96 15.02 4.68
N GLY A 132 -0.46 15.57 5.79
CA GLY A 132 0.02 16.96 5.82
C GLY A 132 1.32 17.12 5.04
N LEU A 133 2.24 16.16 5.23
CA LEU A 133 3.51 16.08 4.52
C LEU A 133 3.60 14.78 3.71
N ARG A 134 4.36 14.81 2.60
CA ARG A 134 4.64 13.59 1.83
C ARG A 134 5.33 12.57 2.75
N PHE A 135 4.93 11.30 2.65
CA PHE A 135 5.47 10.15 3.39
C PHE A 135 5.09 10.09 4.87
N GLU A 136 4.22 10.97 5.37
CA GLU A 136 3.89 11.05 6.80
C GLU A 136 3.40 9.71 7.38
N LEU A 137 2.46 9.04 6.71
CA LEU A 137 1.94 7.73 7.13
C LEU A 137 3.01 6.64 7.02
N LEU A 138 3.86 6.71 6.00
CA LEU A 138 4.95 5.76 5.81
C LEU A 138 5.96 5.87 6.96
N LEU A 139 6.41 7.08 7.31
CA LEU A 139 7.27 7.31 8.48
C LEU A 139 6.57 6.88 9.77
N ALA A 140 5.28 7.19 9.93
CA ALA A 140 4.54 6.82 11.12
C ALA A 140 4.45 5.29 11.29
N ALA A 141 4.22 4.55 10.19
CA ALA A 141 4.24 3.09 10.18
C ALA A 141 5.61 2.54 10.58
N PHE A 142 6.70 3.14 10.10
CA PHE A 142 8.05 2.73 10.49
C PHE A 142 8.35 3.00 11.96
N ARG A 143 7.99 4.19 12.48
CA ARG A 143 8.18 4.51 13.91
C ARG A 143 7.38 3.61 14.83
N TYR A 144 6.18 3.22 14.42
CA TYR A 144 5.38 2.25 15.15
C TYR A 144 6.03 0.87 15.13
N HIS A 145 6.48 0.40 13.97
CA HIS A 145 7.19 -0.87 13.83
C HIS A 145 8.45 -0.95 14.70
N GLU A 146 9.25 0.11 14.77
CA GLU A 146 10.45 0.19 15.63
C GLU A 146 10.14 0.14 17.14
N SER A 147 8.89 0.36 17.53
CA SER A 147 8.44 0.22 18.93
C SER A 147 7.88 -1.16 19.28
N LEU A 148 7.82 -2.08 18.30
CA LEU A 148 7.33 -3.43 18.49
C LEU A 148 8.33 -4.28 19.28
N ASP A 149 7.78 -5.29 19.95
CA ASP A 149 8.54 -6.36 20.59
C ASP A 149 9.11 -7.34 19.54
N GLU A 150 10.04 -8.19 19.98
CA GLU A 150 10.78 -9.11 19.10
C GLU A 150 9.87 -10.10 18.35
N GLU A 151 8.74 -10.50 18.92
CA GLU A 151 7.79 -11.43 18.26
C GLU A 151 7.05 -10.76 17.09
N SER A 152 6.72 -9.49 17.25
CA SER A 152 6.01 -8.69 16.24
C SER A 152 6.96 -8.00 15.24
N TYR A 153 8.26 -7.97 15.51
CA TYR A 153 9.25 -7.24 14.73
C TYR A 153 9.55 -7.92 13.38
N ASN A 154 9.24 -7.22 12.29
CA ASN A 154 9.59 -7.67 10.93
C ASN A 154 10.94 -7.10 10.45
N LEU A 155 12.00 -7.91 10.50
CA LEU A 155 13.35 -7.51 10.08
C LEU A 155 13.41 -7.06 8.61
N TYR A 156 12.68 -7.72 7.72
CA TYR A 156 12.68 -7.36 6.31
C TYR A 156 12.10 -5.97 6.07
N PHE A 157 11.04 -5.61 6.78
CA PHE A 157 10.46 -4.27 6.72
C PHE A 157 11.46 -3.22 7.22
N ALA A 158 12.14 -3.49 8.34
CA ALA A 158 13.15 -2.60 8.92
C ALA A 158 14.32 -2.33 7.98
N VAL A 159 14.67 -3.30 7.13
CA VAL A 159 15.73 -3.16 6.12
C VAL A 159 15.23 -2.52 4.83
N SER A 160 14.07 -2.94 4.31
CA SER A 160 13.53 -2.42 3.04
C SER A 160 13.11 -0.95 3.11
N PHE A 161 12.64 -0.47 4.27
CA PHE A 161 12.22 0.92 4.45
C PHE A 161 13.35 1.94 4.21
N PRO A 162 14.50 1.88 4.92
CA PRO A 162 15.59 2.83 4.72
C PRO A 162 16.19 2.73 3.32
N ILE A 163 16.17 1.54 2.69
CA ILE A 163 16.62 1.36 1.30
C ILE A 163 15.77 2.16 0.33
N LEU A 164 14.43 2.12 0.45
CA LEU A 164 13.56 2.95 -0.40
C LEU A 164 13.85 4.44 -0.19
N PHE A 165 14.02 4.88 1.06
CA PHE A 165 14.35 6.26 1.37
C PHE A 165 15.68 6.68 0.72
N LEU A 166 16.72 5.85 0.81
CA LEU A 166 17.98 6.11 0.14
C LEU A 166 17.78 6.30 -1.37
N MET A 167 17.05 5.39 -2.02
CA MET A 167 16.78 5.48 -3.47
C MET A 167 15.90 6.66 -3.88
N ILE A 168 15.12 7.24 -2.97
CA ILE A 168 14.30 8.44 -3.23
C ILE A 168 15.11 9.73 -3.05
N PHE A 169 16.17 9.73 -2.25
CA PHE A 169 16.94 10.93 -1.92
C PHE A 169 18.36 10.97 -2.51
N GLU A 170 18.82 9.90 -3.15
CA GLU A 170 19.90 9.93 -4.15
C GLU A 170 19.41 10.47 -5.50
#